data_AF-V2W266-F1
#
_entry.id   AF-V2W266-F1
#
_cell.length_a   1.000
_cell.length_b   1.000
_cell.length_c   1.000
_cell.angle_alpha   90.00
_cell.angle_beta   90.00
_cell.angle_gamma   90.00
#
_symmetry.space_group_name_H-M   'P 1'
#
loop_
_entity.id
_entity.type
_entity.pdbx_description
1 polymer ?
#
loop_
_entity_poly.entity_id
_entity_poly.type
_entity_poly.pdbx_seq_one_letter_code
_entity_poly.pdbx_strand_id
1 'polypeptide(L)'
;MMTPSGSTAPDVKLMVEVDDTDKQWAKTISTTVIETLDEKKKELSKGPVPNPYRGDHKDTRHFLLDLELYFRMNPLKSNTDKKKKMLLSLLKGKTNTWKITEQMKLFPEDNDPEEKKKAAKESWSSFKKRFQAKWQPIDVTEEAQMKIEEVRMKDRADDYVNKFHLIAMETGYDE
;
A
#
# COMPACT_ATOMS: atom_id res chain seq x y z
N MET A 1 66.85 50.17 6.07
CA MET A 1 67.72 49.13 5.48
C MET A 1 67.62 47.87 6.34
N MET A 2 67.35 46.74 5.67
CA MET A 2 67.51 45.32 6.07
C MET A 2 66.60 44.66 7.14
N THR A 3 65.85 43.67 6.67
CA THR A 3 65.41 42.43 7.36
C THR A 3 66.59 41.45 7.56
N PRO A 4 66.53 40.45 8.47
CA PRO A 4 65.97 39.11 8.15
C PRO A 4 65.12 38.50 9.31
N SER A 5 64.02 37.79 9.02
CA SER A 5 63.89 36.32 8.81
C SER A 5 64.34 35.43 9.97
N GLY A 6 63.37 34.76 10.58
CA GLY A 6 63.51 33.64 11.53
C GLY A 6 62.16 32.94 11.70
N SER A 7 62.04 31.73 11.14
CA SER A 7 60.85 30.89 11.07
C SER A 7 60.76 29.91 12.24
N THR A 8 59.60 29.82 12.89
CA THR A 8 59.11 28.60 13.57
C THR A 8 57.59 28.56 13.52
N ALA A 9 57.01 27.49 12.97
CA ALA A 9 55.56 27.26 12.87
C ALA A 9 54.90 27.00 14.24
N PRO A 10 53.57 27.18 14.33
CA PRO A 10 52.77 26.15 14.96
C PRO A 10 51.65 25.65 14.04
N ASP A 11 51.56 24.33 14.04
CA ASP A 11 50.50 23.45 13.58
C ASP A 11 49.09 24.01 13.87
N VAL A 12 48.33 24.33 12.82
CA VAL A 12 46.92 24.74 12.96
C VAL A 12 46.08 23.47 13.11
N LYS A 13 45.99 23.02 14.36
CA LYS A 13 44.98 22.05 14.79
C LYS A 13 43.60 22.65 14.59
N LEU A 14 42.93 22.21 13.53
CA LEU A 14 41.56 22.55 13.20
C LEU A 14 40.64 21.87 14.23
N MET A 15 40.33 22.56 15.34
CA MET A 15 39.26 22.15 16.26
C MET A 15 37.91 22.48 15.60
N VAL A 16 37.41 21.53 14.80
CA VAL A 16 35.97 21.37 14.59
C VAL A 16 35.42 20.84 15.91
N GLU A 17 34.97 21.75 16.77
CA GLU A 17 34.08 21.43 17.87
C GLU A 17 32.64 21.52 17.35
N VAL A 18 32.31 20.60 16.44
CA VAL A 18 30.94 20.30 16.04
C VAL A 18 30.75 18.85 16.39
N ASP A 19 30.21 18.53 17.57
CA ASP A 19 29.65 17.19 17.73
C ASP A 19 28.74 16.87 18.92
N ASP A 20 28.47 17.78 19.87
CA ASP A 20 27.60 17.43 21.02
C ASP A 20 26.23 18.11 20.96
N THR A 21 26.18 19.41 20.67
CA THR A 21 24.92 20.12 20.43
C THR A 21 24.15 19.50 19.26
N ASP A 22 24.89 19.08 18.23
CA ASP A 22 24.35 18.47 17.02
C ASP A 22 23.87 17.01 17.20
N LYS A 23 24.21 16.37 18.33
CA LYS A 23 23.64 15.06 18.68
C LYS A 23 22.47 15.20 19.64
N GLN A 24 22.53 16.19 20.53
CA GLN A 24 21.47 16.50 21.50
C GLN A 24 20.19 17.01 20.82
N TRP A 25 20.27 17.90 19.82
CA TRP A 25 19.08 18.33 19.06
C TRP A 25 18.46 17.18 18.28
N ALA A 26 19.27 16.35 17.62
CA ALA A 26 18.80 15.19 16.85
C ALA A 26 18.13 14.14 17.76
N LYS A 27 18.67 13.94 18.97
CA LYS A 27 18.09 13.07 20.00
C LYS A 27 16.77 13.63 20.55
N THR A 28 16.69 14.94 20.78
CA THR A 28 15.46 15.59 21.24
C THR A 28 14.37 15.49 20.17
N ILE A 29 14.69 15.80 18.91
CA ILE A 29 13.74 15.64 17.80
C ILE A 29 13.33 14.18 17.63
N SER A 30 14.27 13.23 17.73
CA SER A 30 13.93 11.80 17.63
C SER A 30 12.99 11.37 18.75
N THR A 31 13.26 11.77 19.99
CA THR A 31 12.42 11.42 21.14
C THR A 31 11.04 12.07 21.01
N THR A 32 10.95 13.35 20.67
CA THR A 32 9.66 14.04 20.51
C THR A 32 8.87 13.54 19.29
N VAL A 33 9.52 13.17 18.19
CA VAL A 33 8.86 12.55 17.02
C VAL A 33 8.38 11.14 17.37
N ILE A 34 9.14 10.36 18.16
CA ILE A 34 8.71 9.04 18.64
C ILE A 34 7.55 9.17 19.63
N GLU A 35 7.62 10.09 20.59
CA GLU A 35 6.56 10.35 21.57
C GLU A 35 5.27 10.85 20.91
N THR A 36 5.36 11.76 19.94
CA THR A 36 4.18 12.22 19.20
C THR A 36 3.61 11.16 18.24
N LEU A 37 4.44 10.24 17.74
CA LEU A 37 3.99 9.06 16.99
C LEU A 37 3.33 8.03 17.93
N ASP A 38 3.85 7.82 19.14
CA ASP A 38 3.32 6.89 20.13
C ASP A 38 2.05 7.43 20.83
N GLU A 39 1.93 8.73 21.08
CA GLU A 39 0.68 9.38 21.50
C GLU A 39 -0.39 9.26 20.41
N LYS A 40 -0.03 9.47 19.13
CA LYS A 40 -0.94 9.22 17.99
C LYS A 40 -1.23 7.74 17.75
N LYS A 41 -0.44 6.83 18.32
CA LYS A 41 -0.63 5.37 18.24
C LYS A 41 -1.60 4.85 19.29
N LYS A 42 -1.85 5.60 20.36
CA LYS A 42 -2.68 5.14 21.48
C LYS A 42 -4.19 5.14 21.18
N GLU A 43 -4.62 5.77 20.09
CA GLU A 43 -6.05 5.94 19.77
C GLU A 43 -6.46 5.49 18.35
N LEU A 44 -5.61 4.81 17.56
CA LEU A 44 -6.00 4.49 16.18
C LEU A 44 -5.49 3.16 15.61
N SER A 45 -6.46 2.28 15.31
CA SER A 45 -6.38 1.09 14.44
C SER A 45 -5.63 -0.14 14.98
N LYS A 46 -6.30 -0.97 15.77
CA LYS A 46 -5.88 -2.36 16.09
C LYS A 46 -6.51 -3.42 15.16
N GLY A 47 -6.93 -3.04 13.94
CA GLY A 47 -7.41 -4.01 12.96
C GLY A 47 -6.25 -4.72 12.25
N PRO A 48 -6.34 -6.03 11.95
CA PRO A 48 -5.32 -6.73 11.19
C PRO A 48 -5.16 -6.09 9.80
N VAL A 49 -3.92 -5.89 9.38
CA VAL A 49 -3.61 -5.40 8.03
C VAL A 49 -3.83 -6.55 7.04
N PRO A 50 -4.46 -6.32 5.87
CA PRO A 50 -4.66 -7.37 4.88
C PRO A 50 -3.34 -7.99 4.41
N ASN A 51 -3.40 -9.27 4.01
CA ASN A 51 -2.23 -9.97 3.50
C ASN A 51 -1.74 -9.37 2.17
N PRO A 52 -0.44 -9.47 1.86
CA PRO A 52 0.09 -9.01 0.58
C PRO A 52 -0.51 -9.79 -0.60
N TYR A 53 -0.88 -9.07 -1.66
CA TYR A 53 -1.44 -9.66 -2.88
C TYR A 53 -0.34 -10.00 -3.89
N ARG A 54 -0.33 -11.25 -4.34
CA ARG A 54 0.70 -11.81 -5.25
C ARG A 54 0.26 -11.87 -6.71
N GLY A 55 -0.94 -11.39 -7.05
CA GLY A 55 -1.42 -11.32 -8.44
C GLY A 55 -2.13 -12.60 -8.93
N ASP A 56 -2.56 -13.48 -8.05
CA ASP A 56 -3.40 -14.63 -8.46
C ASP A 56 -4.85 -14.18 -8.64
N HIS A 57 -5.41 -14.46 -9.82
CA HIS A 57 -6.75 -14.05 -10.18
C HIS A 57 -7.79 -14.61 -9.20
N LYS A 58 -7.57 -15.84 -8.69
CA LYS A 58 -8.44 -16.52 -7.71
C LYS A 58 -8.52 -15.78 -6.37
N ASP A 59 -7.44 -15.10 -5.99
CA ASP A 59 -7.33 -14.38 -4.72
C ASP A 59 -7.86 -12.94 -4.80
N THR A 60 -8.12 -12.42 -6.01
CA THR A 60 -8.47 -11.00 -6.23
C THR A 60 -9.69 -10.58 -5.42
N ARG A 61 -10.74 -11.43 -5.40
CA ARG A 61 -11.98 -11.13 -4.68
C ARG A 61 -11.75 -11.09 -3.18
N HIS A 62 -11.12 -12.12 -2.62
CA HIS A 62 -10.78 -12.20 -1.20
C HIS A 62 -9.92 -11.03 -0.75
N PHE A 63 -8.87 -10.69 -1.52
CA PHE A 63 -8.03 -9.54 -1.25
C PHE A 63 -8.80 -8.21 -1.19
N LEU A 64 -9.73 -7.98 -2.14
CA LEU A 64 -10.53 -6.76 -2.15
C LEU A 64 -11.51 -6.70 -0.96
N LEU A 65 -12.10 -7.83 -0.56
CA LEU A 65 -12.98 -7.90 0.62
C LEU A 65 -12.23 -7.58 1.91
N ASP A 66 -11.05 -8.18 2.12
CA ASP A 66 -10.19 -7.89 3.28
C ASP A 66 -9.78 -6.42 3.33
N LEU A 67 -9.45 -5.84 2.16
CA LEU A 67 -9.05 -4.45 2.05
C LEU A 67 -10.22 -3.49 2.36
N GLU A 68 -11.43 -3.80 1.90
CA GLU A 68 -12.62 -3.01 2.21
C GLU A 68 -13.01 -3.09 3.68
N LEU A 69 -12.94 -4.28 4.26
CA LEU A 69 -13.14 -4.49 5.69
C LEU A 69 -12.12 -3.67 6.50
N TYR A 70 -10.84 -3.68 6.11
CA TYR A 70 -9.82 -2.84 6.71
C TYR A 70 -10.17 -1.35 6.65
N PHE A 71 -10.62 -0.83 5.52
CA PHE A 71 -11.00 0.58 5.40
C PHE A 71 -12.22 0.94 6.23
N ARG A 72 -13.16 0.02 6.41
CA ARG A 72 -14.36 0.20 7.25
C ARG A 72 -14.02 0.22 8.73
N MET A 73 -13.08 -0.64 9.16
CA MET A 73 -12.55 -0.66 10.52
C MET A 73 -11.62 0.53 10.83
N ASN A 74 -11.07 1.18 9.80
CA ASN A 74 -10.10 2.26 9.95
C ASN A 74 -10.48 3.53 9.15
N PRO A 75 -11.60 4.22 9.50
CA PRO A 75 -12.14 5.32 8.70
C PRO A 75 -11.16 6.48 8.49
N LEU A 76 -10.34 6.81 9.50
CA LEU A 76 -9.33 7.88 9.42
C LEU A 76 -8.18 7.57 8.44
N LYS A 77 -8.05 6.30 8.00
CA LYS A 77 -7.09 5.84 6.98
C LYS A 77 -7.74 5.65 5.60
N SER A 78 -8.97 6.13 5.41
CA SER A 78 -9.86 5.75 4.29
C SER A 78 -10.09 6.83 3.23
N ASN A 79 -9.34 7.95 3.26
CA ASN A 79 -9.43 8.91 2.16
C ASN A 79 -8.93 8.29 0.84
N THR A 80 -9.35 8.84 -0.30
CA THR A 80 -9.12 8.27 -1.63
C THR A 80 -7.65 7.92 -1.88
N ASP A 81 -6.72 8.81 -1.53
CA ASP A 81 -5.30 8.57 -1.79
C ASP A 81 -4.67 7.58 -0.81
N LYS A 82 -5.09 7.58 0.46
CA LYS A 82 -4.66 6.56 1.43
C LYS A 82 -5.13 5.17 0.99
N LYS A 83 -6.34 5.04 0.44
CA LYS A 83 -6.84 3.77 -0.11
C LYS A 83 -5.98 3.28 -1.27
N LYS A 84 -5.72 4.15 -2.26
CA LYS A 84 -4.83 3.84 -3.41
C LYS A 84 -3.44 3.41 -2.93
N LYS A 85 -2.83 4.19 -2.03
CA LYS A 85 -1.49 3.90 -1.46
C LYS A 85 -1.46 2.58 -0.70
N MET A 86 -2.51 2.27 0.08
CA MET A 86 -2.62 1.01 0.80
C MET A 86 -2.72 -0.18 -0.15
N LEU A 87 -3.56 -0.11 -1.19
CA LEU A 87 -3.62 -1.19 -2.17
C LEU A 87 -2.25 -1.42 -2.82
N LEU A 88 -1.60 -0.36 -3.30
CA LEU A 88 -0.29 -0.44 -3.96
C LEU A 88 0.82 -0.97 -3.03
N SER A 89 0.78 -0.66 -1.73
CA SER A 89 1.79 -1.15 -0.78
C SER A 89 1.69 -2.66 -0.54
N LEU A 90 0.48 -3.21 -0.62
CA LEU A 90 0.18 -4.63 -0.45
C LEU A 90 0.49 -5.47 -1.71
N LEU A 91 0.68 -4.84 -2.87
CA LEU A 91 1.09 -5.54 -4.09
C LEU A 91 2.55 -6.03 -4.01
N LYS A 92 2.77 -7.32 -4.31
CA LYS A 92 4.08 -7.99 -4.29
C LYS A 92 4.28 -8.94 -5.48
N GLY A 93 5.53 -9.21 -5.82
CA GLY A 93 5.90 -10.23 -6.81
C GLY A 93 5.51 -9.82 -8.23
N LYS A 94 4.76 -10.68 -8.95
CA LYS A 94 4.38 -10.45 -10.36
C LYS A 94 3.52 -9.21 -10.60
N THR A 95 3.00 -8.58 -9.55
CA THR A 95 2.23 -7.33 -9.64
C THR A 95 3.12 -6.08 -9.73
N ASN A 96 4.44 -6.19 -9.54
CA ASN A 96 5.34 -5.04 -9.41
C ASN A 96 5.32 -4.11 -10.63
N THR A 97 5.31 -4.65 -11.85
CA THR A 97 5.27 -3.83 -13.08
C THR A 97 3.99 -2.98 -13.14
N TRP A 98 2.85 -3.58 -12.81
CA TRP A 98 1.57 -2.86 -12.74
C TRP A 98 1.57 -1.82 -11.62
N LYS A 99 2.11 -2.18 -10.44
CA LYS A 99 2.26 -1.27 -9.29
C LYS A 99 3.05 -0.01 -9.66
N ILE A 100 4.23 -0.16 -10.29
CA ILE A 100 5.09 0.96 -10.69
C ILE A 100 4.35 1.85 -11.69
N THR A 101 3.73 1.23 -12.69
CA THR A 101 2.96 1.94 -13.73
C THR A 101 1.83 2.78 -13.12
N GLU A 102 1.04 2.20 -12.21
CA GLU A 102 -0.04 2.94 -11.56
C GLU A 102 0.48 3.99 -10.56
N GLN A 103 1.61 3.74 -9.89
CA GLN A 103 2.21 4.73 -9.00
C GLN A 103 2.64 5.99 -9.76
N MET A 104 3.25 5.85 -10.94
CA MET A 104 3.61 6.98 -11.80
C MET A 104 2.39 7.78 -12.27
N LYS A 105 1.27 7.10 -12.60
CA LYS A 105 0.03 7.78 -13.02
C LYS A 105 -0.70 8.49 -11.88
N LEU A 106 -0.67 7.91 -10.68
CA LEU A 106 -1.44 8.40 -9.53
C LEU A 106 -0.67 9.43 -8.71
N PHE A 107 0.66 9.35 -8.72
CA PHE A 107 1.56 10.18 -7.94
C PHE A 107 2.74 10.62 -8.82
N PRO A 108 2.49 11.41 -9.88
CA PRO A 108 3.54 11.90 -10.75
C PRO A 108 4.53 12.76 -9.96
N GLU A 109 5.82 12.57 -10.23
CA GLU A 109 6.90 13.36 -9.63
C GLU A 109 7.01 14.74 -10.30
N ASP A 110 6.70 14.80 -11.59
CA ASP A 110 6.74 16.02 -12.37
C ASP A 110 5.69 17.04 -11.93
N ASN A 111 6.06 18.32 -12.02
CA ASN A 111 5.20 19.43 -11.67
C ASN A 111 4.21 19.82 -12.79
N ASP A 112 3.98 18.94 -13.77
CA ASP A 112 3.02 19.22 -14.83
C ASP A 112 1.61 19.42 -14.23
N PRO A 113 1.02 20.63 -14.38
CA PRO A 113 -0.28 20.93 -13.78
C PRO A 113 -1.40 20.04 -14.32
N GLU A 114 -1.33 19.63 -15.58
CA GLU A 114 -2.38 18.81 -16.21
C GLU A 114 -2.34 17.37 -15.75
N GLU A 115 -1.17 16.75 -15.66
CA GLU A 115 -1.00 15.42 -15.06
C GLU A 115 -1.41 15.39 -13.58
N LYS A 116 -0.99 16.38 -12.78
CA LYS A 116 -1.42 16.48 -11.37
C LYS A 116 -2.93 16.61 -11.23
N LYS A 117 -3.57 17.39 -12.11
CA LYS A 117 -5.03 17.56 -12.13
C LYS A 117 -5.73 16.26 -12.52
N LYS A 118 -5.20 15.49 -13.48
CA LYS A 118 -5.73 14.16 -13.82
C LYS A 118 -5.59 13.18 -12.66
N ALA A 119 -4.41 13.11 -12.04
CA ALA A 119 -4.15 12.25 -10.89
C ALA A 119 -5.03 12.58 -9.68
N ALA A 120 -5.25 13.86 -9.39
CA ALA A 120 -6.12 14.32 -8.30
C ALA A 120 -7.61 14.01 -8.53
N LYS A 121 -8.07 14.00 -9.78
CA LYS A 121 -9.46 13.66 -10.15
C LYS A 121 -9.75 12.16 -10.07
N GLU A 122 -8.72 11.33 -10.05
CA GLU A 122 -8.89 9.89 -10.02
C GLU A 122 -9.62 9.45 -8.73
N SER A 123 -10.76 8.79 -8.89
CA SER A 123 -11.54 8.29 -7.76
C SER A 123 -11.03 6.92 -7.28
N TRP A 124 -11.36 6.54 -6.04
CA TRP A 124 -11.11 5.18 -5.55
C TRP A 124 -11.84 4.11 -6.40
N SER A 125 -13.08 4.40 -6.83
CA SER A 125 -13.88 3.47 -7.64
C SER A 125 -13.24 3.22 -9.00
N SER A 126 -12.79 4.28 -9.68
CA SER A 126 -12.10 4.20 -10.97
C SER A 126 -10.82 3.37 -10.88
N PHE A 127 -10.02 3.60 -9.84
CA PHE A 127 -8.80 2.84 -9.60
C PHE A 127 -9.09 1.37 -9.28
N LYS A 128 -10.08 1.09 -8.42
CA LYS A 128 -10.51 -0.28 -8.09
C LYS A 128 -10.97 -1.03 -9.34
N LYS A 129 -11.74 -0.39 -10.23
CA LYS A 129 -12.18 -0.99 -11.50
C LYS A 129 -11.00 -1.38 -12.40
N ARG A 130 -9.97 -0.53 -12.51
CA ARG A 130 -8.77 -0.88 -13.28
C ARG A 130 -7.99 -2.04 -12.67
N PHE A 131 -7.89 -2.09 -11.34
CA PHE A 131 -7.29 -3.22 -10.64
C PHE A 131 -8.06 -4.51 -10.94
N GLN A 132 -9.39 -4.48 -10.82
CA GLN A 132 -10.26 -5.61 -11.15
C GLN A 132 -10.10 -6.03 -12.61
N ALA A 133 -10.09 -5.10 -13.56
CA ALA A 133 -9.91 -5.42 -14.98
C ALA A 133 -8.56 -6.10 -15.28
N LYS A 134 -7.52 -5.85 -14.46
CA LYS A 134 -6.21 -6.48 -14.62
C LYS A 134 -6.13 -7.89 -14.02
N TRP A 135 -6.85 -8.12 -12.92
CA TRP A 135 -6.63 -9.28 -12.06
C TRP A 135 -7.87 -10.15 -11.81
N GLN A 136 -9.09 -9.72 -12.12
CA GLN A 136 -10.22 -10.64 -12.12
C GLN A 136 -10.12 -11.61 -13.30
N PRO A 137 -10.65 -12.84 -13.16
CA PRO A 137 -10.82 -13.74 -14.30
C PRO A 137 -11.66 -13.06 -15.38
N ILE A 138 -11.30 -13.27 -16.65
CA ILE A 138 -12.06 -12.74 -17.80
C ILE A 138 -13.43 -13.41 -17.87
N ASP A 139 -13.52 -14.67 -17.44
CA ASP A 139 -14.77 -15.43 -17.43
C ASP A 139 -15.05 -16.01 -16.04
N VAL A 140 -15.61 -15.15 -15.18
CA VAL A 140 -16.05 -15.52 -13.84
C VAL A 140 -17.21 -16.53 -13.90
N THR A 141 -17.99 -16.50 -14.99
CA THR A 141 -19.16 -17.36 -15.21
C THR A 141 -18.75 -18.78 -15.65
N GLU A 142 -17.80 -18.92 -16.58
CA GLU A 142 -17.22 -20.22 -16.94
C GLU A 142 -16.45 -20.85 -15.76
N GLU A 143 -15.71 -20.05 -14.98
CA GLU A 143 -15.07 -20.55 -13.76
C GLU A 143 -16.11 -21.01 -12.72
N ALA A 144 -17.22 -20.28 -12.57
CA ALA A 144 -18.34 -20.68 -11.73
C ALA A 144 -18.94 -22.01 -12.19
N GLN A 145 -19.20 -22.14 -13.50
CA GLN A 145 -19.75 -23.36 -14.09
C GLN A 145 -18.82 -24.55 -13.90
N MET A 146 -17.52 -24.40 -14.18
CA MET A 146 -16.53 -25.45 -13.93
C MET A 146 -16.51 -25.88 -12.45
N LYS A 147 -16.58 -24.93 -11.51
CA LYS A 147 -16.64 -25.23 -10.06
C LYS A 147 -17.95 -25.91 -9.66
N ILE A 148 -19.09 -25.47 -10.21
CA ILE A 148 -20.40 -26.10 -9.97
C ILE A 148 -20.41 -27.54 -10.49
N GLU A 149 -19.81 -27.78 -11.67
CA GLU A 149 -19.63 -29.13 -12.23
C GLU A 149 -18.68 -30.00 -11.40
N GLU A 150 -17.61 -29.43 -10.84
CA GLU A 150 -16.68 -30.14 -9.95
C GLU A 150 -17.35 -30.55 -8.63
N VAL A 151 -18.17 -29.66 -8.07
CA VAL A 151 -18.90 -29.84 -6.81
C VAL A 151 -20.00 -30.90 -6.89
N ARG A 152 -20.36 -31.39 -8.10
CA ARG A 152 -21.25 -32.53 -8.42
C ARG A 152 -21.76 -33.27 -7.18
N MET A 153 -23.09 -33.34 -6.99
CA MET A 153 -23.71 -34.00 -5.83
C MET A 153 -23.20 -35.45 -5.71
N LYS A 154 -22.24 -35.66 -4.79
CA LYS A 154 -21.58 -36.95 -4.55
C LYS A 154 -22.14 -37.66 -3.32
N ASP A 155 -22.44 -36.92 -2.26
CA ASP A 155 -22.85 -37.48 -0.96
C ASP A 155 -24.23 -36.98 -0.50
N ARG A 156 -24.31 -35.72 -0.04
CA ARG A 156 -25.47 -35.14 0.63
C ARG A 156 -25.95 -33.86 -0.05
N ALA A 157 -27.26 -33.73 -0.23
CA ALA A 157 -27.84 -32.59 -0.96
C ALA A 157 -27.59 -31.26 -0.26
N ASP A 158 -27.58 -31.27 1.08
CA ASP A 158 -27.25 -30.14 1.95
C ASP A 158 -25.84 -29.59 1.71
N ASP A 159 -24.82 -30.45 1.58
CA ASP A 159 -23.45 -30.01 1.30
C ASP A 159 -23.30 -29.43 -0.11
N TYR A 160 -23.99 -30.02 -1.09
CA TYR A 160 -24.04 -29.50 -2.45
C TYR A 160 -24.69 -28.11 -2.49
N VAL A 161 -25.86 -27.94 -1.84
CA VAL A 161 -26.59 -26.68 -1.80
C VAL A 161 -25.78 -25.57 -1.13
N ASN A 162 -25.06 -25.89 -0.04
CA ASN A 162 -24.19 -24.92 0.63
C ASN A 162 -23.01 -24.49 -0.26
N LYS A 163 -22.34 -25.44 -0.92
CA LYS A 163 -21.24 -25.14 -1.85
C LYS A 163 -21.71 -24.39 -3.08
N PHE A 164 -22.88 -24.73 -3.61
CA PHE A 164 -23.49 -24.03 -4.74
C PHE A 164 -23.76 -22.56 -4.39
N HIS A 165 -24.40 -22.28 -3.25
CA HIS A 165 -24.65 -20.90 -2.82
C HIS A 165 -23.35 -20.12 -2.61
N LEU A 166 -22.31 -20.76 -2.04
CA LEU A 166 -21.02 -20.11 -1.88
C LEU A 166 -20.41 -19.74 -3.24
N ILE A 167 -20.43 -20.64 -4.22
CA ILE A 167 -19.93 -20.37 -5.58
C ILE A 167 -20.75 -19.27 -6.25
N ALA A 168 -22.08 -19.33 -6.18
CA ALA A 168 -22.97 -18.31 -6.75
C ALA A 168 -22.66 -16.92 -6.18
N MET A 169 -22.60 -16.81 -4.84
CA MET A 169 -22.20 -15.57 -4.17
C MET A 169 -20.81 -15.12 -4.59
N GLU A 170 -19.82 -16.03 -4.68
CA GLU A 170 -18.43 -15.74 -5.06
C GLU A 170 -18.24 -15.27 -6.50
N THR A 171 -19.16 -15.62 -7.39
CA THR A 171 -19.04 -15.37 -8.82
C THR A 171 -20.06 -14.37 -9.34
N GLY A 172 -21.10 -14.06 -8.55
CA GLY A 172 -22.26 -13.30 -9.03
C GLY A 172 -23.01 -14.05 -10.12
N TYR A 173 -22.96 -15.39 -10.11
CA TYR A 173 -23.55 -16.24 -11.14
C TYR A 173 -25.09 -16.13 -11.19
N ASP A 174 -25.70 -15.63 -10.12
CA ASP A 174 -27.13 -15.47 -9.89
C ASP A 174 -27.63 -14.01 -9.95
N GLU A 175 -26.77 -13.03 -10.29
CA GLU A 175 -27.13 -11.62 -10.54
C GLU A 175 -27.13 -11.27 -12.04
#